data_AF-A0A9D7B7R4-F1
#
_entry.id   AF-A0A9D7B7R4-F1
#
_cell.length_a   1.000
_cell.length_b   1.000
_cell.length_c   1.000
_cell.angle_alpha   90.00
_cell.angle_beta   90.00
_cell.angle_gamma   90.00
#
_symmetry.space_group_name_H-M   'P 1'
#
loop_
_entity.id
_entity.type
_entity.pdbx_description
1 polymer ?
#
loop_
_entity_poly.entity_id
_entity_poly.type
_entity_poly.pdbx_seq_one_letter_code
_entity_poly.pdbx_strand_id
1 'polypeptide(L)'
;MAQNWALLNPAYRYNYSNDGTDTISNQIRVMHVDTLGADSFRYELNRVAVVCDTCPAIGGVCAGCFVRVGQPQFLGFECVQMGSDWYFFGVDTFMIRSSAGLSASWVFDASNGITATVDAEWVGDLFGSPDTLRRIVLSSQDTIVLSRSFGIRRFARGANSVELIGVEGPGVGRVYPDPLAYFDYQPGDELTYWVVADYYIIHLGGGEQYYDSHTVMWKVRITERTDSPDGIEYGTSWAWDYPSSANISYTLVAEPDWPVPFEGWSIQRNEILLKHPLLGAYPGQVLDTSVCEHATNIWFDPKYIAKYGIAPNGRAEMRYLPIGQSPGQLICGFNAASEVSPGLHSRQSAQINAWYEEGVGLRMMQYREPSTTNWLHIELVGAIIGGDTLIPPQPWNWDVGISEARVGSSVFPSPASDFIQLQQCRPGAICSIADMNGRLVLTQRINSSTERIEVSGLSPGIYVVSVDGIIPQRLIIAR
;
A
#
# COMPACT_ATOMS: atom_id res chain seq x y z
N MET A 1 -9.60 23.23 22.23
CA MET A 1 -9.10 23.70 23.54
C MET A 1 -7.60 23.87 23.42
N ALA A 2 -7.04 25.01 23.82
CA ALA A 2 -5.59 25.24 23.76
C ALA A 2 -4.87 24.41 24.84
N GLN A 3 -3.71 23.85 24.53
CA GLN A 3 -2.88 23.06 25.47
C GLN A 3 -2.22 23.92 26.57
N ASN A 4 -2.38 25.24 26.49
CA ASN A 4 -1.88 26.23 27.44
C ASN A 4 -0.40 26.01 27.83
N TRP A 5 0.46 26.00 26.82
CA TRP A 5 1.91 25.76 26.94
C TRP A 5 2.31 24.33 27.34
N ALA A 6 1.39 23.37 27.49
CA ALA A 6 1.81 21.98 27.57
C ALA A 6 2.54 21.56 26.29
N LEU A 7 3.68 20.89 26.43
CA LEU A 7 4.53 20.54 25.29
C LEU A 7 3.98 19.32 24.53
N LEU A 8 3.34 18.41 25.25
CA LEU A 8 2.72 17.20 24.72
C LEU A 8 1.35 16.99 25.37
N ASN A 9 0.42 16.51 24.56
CA ASN A 9 -0.89 16.01 24.96
C ASN A 9 -0.95 14.52 24.60
N PRO A 10 -1.19 13.62 25.55
CA PRO A 10 -1.23 12.18 25.27
C PRO A 10 -2.24 11.74 24.21
N ALA A 11 -3.29 12.53 23.96
CA ALA A 11 -4.27 12.24 22.92
C ALA A 11 -3.83 12.65 21.51
N TYR A 12 -2.71 13.37 21.37
CA TYR A 12 -2.29 13.98 20.11
C TYR A 12 -1.07 13.26 19.51
N ARG A 13 -0.96 13.35 18.19
CA ARG A 13 0.22 12.96 17.42
C ARG A 13 0.73 14.21 16.71
N TYR A 14 2.00 14.51 16.88
CA TYR A 14 2.64 15.72 16.40
C TYR A 14 3.54 15.39 15.22
N ASN A 15 3.22 15.92 14.05
CA ASN A 15 3.93 15.66 12.81
C ASN A 15 4.94 16.76 12.56
N TYR A 16 6.21 16.37 12.42
CA TYR A 16 7.32 17.29 12.16
C TYR A 16 8.00 16.96 10.83
N SER A 17 8.55 18.01 10.22
CA SER A 17 9.42 17.95 9.05
C SER A 17 10.83 18.41 9.42
N ASN A 18 11.84 17.75 8.87
CA ASN A 18 13.25 18.10 9.05
C ASN A 18 13.91 18.67 7.79
N ASP A 19 13.17 18.78 6.69
CA ASP A 19 13.67 19.25 5.39
C ASP A 19 12.96 20.53 4.90
N GLY A 20 12.01 21.04 5.68
CA GLY A 20 11.22 22.23 5.34
C GLY A 20 10.12 21.97 4.30
N THR A 21 9.88 20.72 3.95
CA THR A 21 8.75 20.29 3.10
C THR A 21 7.56 19.85 3.96
N ASP A 22 6.44 19.53 3.30
CA ASP A 22 5.27 18.92 3.95
C ASP A 22 5.42 17.42 4.22
N THR A 23 6.60 16.85 4.00
CA THR A 23 6.88 15.45 4.30
C THR A 23 7.03 15.26 5.81
N ILE A 24 6.23 14.36 6.38
CA ILE A 24 6.34 14.00 7.79
C ILE A 24 7.58 13.11 7.97
N SER A 25 8.68 13.71 8.44
CA SER A 25 9.93 13.01 8.74
C SER A 25 9.90 12.37 10.13
N ASN A 26 9.15 12.96 11.05
CA ASN A 26 9.07 12.55 12.44
C ASN A 26 7.63 12.68 12.94
N GLN A 27 7.17 11.72 13.73
CA GLN A 27 5.92 11.85 14.46
C GLN A 27 6.18 11.56 15.93
N ILE A 28 5.91 12.54 16.79
CA ILE A 28 5.97 12.34 18.25
C ILE A 28 4.57 12.01 18.74
N ARG A 29 4.46 10.93 19.50
CA ARG A 29 3.25 10.60 20.27
C ARG A 29 3.60 9.92 21.58
N VAL A 30 2.72 10.08 22.56
CA VAL A 30 2.82 9.40 23.85
C VAL A 30 2.27 7.98 23.71
N MET A 31 3.06 7.01 24.13
CA MET A 31 2.72 5.58 24.12
C MET A 31 2.16 5.12 25.46
N HIS A 32 2.70 5.65 26.56
CA HIS A 32 2.30 5.31 27.92
C HIS A 32 2.36 6.55 28.82
N VAL A 33 1.48 6.61 29.82
CA VAL A 33 1.45 7.66 30.83
C VAL A 33 1.53 7.02 32.21
N ASP A 34 2.57 7.35 32.98
CA ASP A 34 2.67 6.99 34.40
C ASP A 34 2.47 8.24 35.26
N THR A 35 1.64 8.11 36.29
CA THR A 35 1.48 9.14 37.32
C THR A 35 2.52 8.91 38.43
N LEU A 36 3.51 9.80 38.53
CA LEU A 36 4.58 9.73 39.53
C LEU A 36 4.24 10.47 40.84
N GLY A 37 3.16 11.25 40.84
CA GLY A 37 2.67 12.05 41.96
C GLY A 37 1.46 12.87 41.54
N ALA A 38 0.97 13.75 42.41
CA ALA A 38 -0.22 14.56 42.11
C ALA A 38 -0.06 15.44 40.86
N ASP A 39 1.15 15.98 40.64
CA ASP A 39 1.46 16.92 39.55
C ASP A 39 2.67 16.49 38.70
N SER A 40 2.99 15.19 38.73
CA SER A 40 4.14 14.62 38.03
C SER A 40 3.73 13.45 37.16
N PHE A 41 4.04 13.56 35.86
CA PHE A 41 3.72 12.54 34.87
C PHE A 41 4.98 12.13 34.13
N ARG A 42 5.13 10.84 33.86
CA ARG A 42 6.10 10.31 32.91
C ARG A 42 5.37 9.88 31.65
N TYR A 43 5.88 10.33 30.52
CA TYR A 43 5.38 10.00 29.20
C TYR A 43 6.43 9.16 28.48
N GLU A 44 6.09 7.92 28.12
CA GLU A 44 6.91 7.14 27.19
C GLU A 44 6.59 7.58 25.76
N LEU A 45 7.62 7.88 24.95
CA LEU A 45 7.48 8.34 23.57
C LEU A 45 7.68 7.19 22.59
N ASN A 46 7.09 7.33 21.41
CA ASN A 46 7.21 6.35 20.35
C ASN A 46 8.65 6.27 19.79
N ARG A 47 9.10 5.03 19.56
CA ARG A 47 10.44 4.72 19.08
C ARG A 47 10.43 4.40 17.59
N VAL A 48 11.56 4.64 16.94
CA VAL A 48 11.72 4.45 15.49
C VAL A 48 12.90 3.54 15.19
N ALA A 49 12.97 3.10 13.94
CA ALA A 49 14.15 2.51 13.34
C ALA A 49 14.86 3.55 12.49
N VAL A 50 16.18 3.63 12.64
CA VAL A 50 17.02 4.60 11.94
C VAL A 50 18.05 3.83 11.12
N VAL A 51 18.20 4.22 9.85
CA VAL A 51 19.27 3.70 9.00
C VAL A 51 20.59 4.19 9.57
N CYS A 52 21.45 3.24 9.92
CA CYS A 52 22.73 3.54 10.54
C CYS A 52 23.79 3.79 9.47
N ASP A 53 24.26 5.03 9.40
CA ASP A 53 25.33 5.50 8.51
C ASP A 53 26.73 5.24 9.09
N THR A 54 26.84 5.23 10.42
CA THR A 54 28.10 5.18 11.17
C THR A 54 28.28 3.89 11.98
N CYS A 55 27.36 2.93 11.87
CA CYS A 55 27.49 1.67 12.60
C CYS A 55 28.78 0.97 12.17
N PRO A 56 29.68 0.60 13.10
CA PRO A 56 30.85 -0.21 12.80
C PRO A 56 30.33 -1.55 12.30
N ALA A 57 30.29 -1.67 10.99
CA ALA A 57 29.78 -2.85 10.34
C ALA A 57 30.61 -4.04 10.80
N ILE A 58 29.91 -5.05 11.29
CA ILE A 58 30.47 -6.32 11.72
C ILE A 58 31.18 -6.92 10.49
N GLY A 59 32.49 -6.69 10.36
CA GLY A 59 33.33 -7.19 9.26
C GLY A 59 33.62 -6.26 8.08
N GLY A 60 33.22 -4.98 8.09
CA GLY A 60 33.64 -4.00 7.07
C GLY A 60 32.63 -2.88 6.80
N VAL A 61 33.08 -1.62 6.81
CA VAL A 61 32.24 -0.40 6.74
C VAL A 61 31.38 -0.38 5.49
N CYS A 62 30.06 -0.54 5.63
CA CYS A 62 29.13 -0.10 4.59
C CYS A 62 28.06 0.81 5.20
N ALA A 63 28.18 2.10 4.87
CA ALA A 63 27.28 3.14 5.35
C ALA A 63 25.85 2.87 4.87
N GLY A 64 24.89 2.82 5.80
CA GLY A 64 23.48 2.61 5.48
C GLY A 64 23.09 1.16 5.19
N CYS A 65 23.97 0.20 5.44
CA CYS A 65 23.68 -1.23 5.36
C CYS A 65 22.94 -1.79 6.55
N PHE A 66 22.87 -1.05 7.65
CA PHE A 66 22.23 -1.52 8.87
C PHE A 66 21.13 -0.56 9.29
N VAL A 67 20.18 -1.09 10.04
CA VAL A 67 19.10 -0.35 10.66
C VAL A 67 19.16 -0.65 12.14
N ARG A 68 19.19 0.41 12.96
CA ARG A 68 19.07 0.28 14.40
C ARG A 68 17.62 0.52 14.80
N VAL A 69 17.00 -0.45 15.45
CA VAL A 69 15.62 -0.37 15.91
C VAL A 69 15.53 0.17 17.34
N GLY A 70 14.33 0.58 17.75
CA GLY A 70 14.08 1.06 19.11
C GLY A 70 14.82 2.34 19.45
N GLN A 71 15.13 3.18 18.47
CA GLN A 71 15.83 4.44 18.64
C GLN A 71 14.88 5.56 19.07
N PRO A 72 15.36 6.54 19.84
CA PRO A 72 14.59 7.72 20.18
C PRO A 72 14.47 8.63 18.97
N GLN A 73 13.48 9.53 19.01
CA GLN A 73 13.43 10.67 18.10
C GLN A 73 14.10 11.89 18.76
N PHE A 74 13.92 13.08 18.18
CA PHE A 74 14.61 14.30 18.66
C PHE A 74 14.24 14.73 20.09
N LEU A 75 13.13 14.22 20.66
CA LEU A 75 12.73 14.45 22.06
C LEU A 75 13.16 13.34 23.02
N GLY A 76 13.91 12.34 22.56
CA GLY A 76 14.34 11.22 23.40
C GLY A 76 13.35 10.05 23.43
N PHE A 77 13.50 9.19 24.43
CA PHE A 77 12.68 8.00 24.68
C PHE A 77 11.46 8.32 25.53
N GLU A 78 11.62 9.25 26.46
CA GLU A 78 10.61 9.60 27.43
C GLU A 78 10.80 11.02 27.92
N CYS A 79 9.75 11.57 28.51
CA CYS A 79 9.84 12.82 29.23
C CYS A 79 9.06 12.77 30.54
N VAL A 80 9.56 13.50 31.54
CA VAL A 80 8.89 13.68 32.83
C VAL A 80 8.46 15.14 32.94
N GLN A 81 7.16 15.36 33.13
CA GLN A 81 6.61 16.65 33.47
C GLN A 81 6.52 16.76 34.99
N MET A 82 7.10 17.82 35.56
CA MET A 82 6.95 18.20 36.97
C MET A 82 6.47 19.65 37.04
N GLY A 83 5.16 19.85 37.22
CA GLY A 83 4.55 21.17 37.07
C GLY A 83 4.75 21.72 35.65
N SER A 84 5.54 22.80 35.52
CA SER A 84 5.86 23.45 34.24
C SER A 84 7.12 22.97 33.55
N ASP A 85 7.94 22.20 34.28
CA ASP A 85 9.26 21.79 33.85
C ASP A 85 9.15 20.42 33.18
N TRP A 86 9.68 20.32 31.97
CA TRP A 86 9.67 19.10 31.16
C TRP A 86 11.09 18.61 30.99
N TYR A 87 11.38 17.44 31.53
CA TYR A 87 12.67 16.76 31.41
C TYR A 87 12.58 15.72 30.30
N PHE A 88 13.41 15.82 29.27
CA PHE A 88 13.47 14.87 28.17
C PHE A 88 14.71 13.99 28.33
N PHE A 89 14.53 12.68 28.18
CA PHE A 89 15.58 11.68 28.39
C PHE A 89 15.86 10.95 27.08
N GLY A 90 17.07 11.09 26.56
CA GLY A 90 17.52 10.48 25.31
C GLY A 90 19.02 10.27 25.28
N VAL A 91 19.63 10.45 24.11
CA VAL A 91 21.10 10.53 23.99
C VAL A 91 21.64 11.70 24.81
N ASP A 92 20.91 12.82 24.78
CA ASP A 92 21.11 13.95 25.66
C ASP A 92 19.91 14.07 26.60
N THR A 93 20.15 14.49 27.84
CA THR A 93 19.08 14.84 28.78
C THR A 93 18.97 16.36 28.87
N PHE A 94 17.77 16.90 28.65
CA PHE A 94 17.56 18.34 28.66
C PHE A 94 16.20 18.74 29.26
N MET A 95 16.11 20.00 29.70
CA MET A 95 14.93 20.55 30.36
C MET A 95 14.35 21.75 29.61
N ILE A 96 13.03 21.72 29.36
CA ILE A 96 12.27 22.86 28.84
C ILE A 96 11.30 23.36 29.92
N ARG A 97 11.41 24.65 30.27
CA ARG A 97 10.44 25.33 31.14
C ARG A 97 9.36 26.00 30.32
N SER A 98 8.28 25.26 30.10
CA SER A 98 7.22 25.64 29.16
C SER A 98 6.46 26.92 29.55
N SER A 99 6.32 27.20 30.85
CA SER A 99 5.62 28.39 31.38
C SER A 99 6.55 29.54 31.77
N ALA A 100 7.85 29.43 31.52
CA ALA A 100 8.82 30.47 31.89
C ALA A 100 8.50 31.81 31.21
N GLY A 101 8.51 32.89 31.98
CA GLY A 101 8.29 34.24 31.46
C GLY A 101 9.46 34.78 30.64
N LEU A 102 9.26 35.92 29.97
CA LEU A 102 10.32 36.64 29.25
C LEU A 102 11.55 36.86 30.13
N SER A 103 12.74 36.71 29.54
CA SER A 103 14.05 36.84 30.17
C SER A 103 14.37 35.80 31.26
N ALA A 104 13.46 34.86 31.56
CA ALA A 104 13.76 33.77 32.46
C ALA A 104 14.84 32.86 31.85
N SER A 105 15.82 32.46 32.66
CA SER A 105 16.94 31.62 32.25
C SER A 105 17.08 30.40 33.16
N TRP A 106 17.48 29.27 32.60
CA TRP A 106 17.73 28.02 33.33
C TRP A 106 18.80 27.17 32.65
N VAL A 107 19.28 26.15 33.37
CA VAL A 107 20.17 25.13 32.79
C VAL A 107 19.34 24.20 31.93
N PHE A 108 19.55 24.24 30.61
CA PHE A 108 18.86 23.41 29.64
C PHE A 108 19.46 22.00 29.62
N ASP A 109 20.78 21.89 29.50
CA ASP A 109 21.52 20.64 29.47
C ASP A 109 22.74 20.79 30.38
N ALA A 110 22.69 20.14 31.54
CA ALA A 110 23.72 20.24 32.56
C ALA A 110 25.03 19.55 32.15
N SER A 111 24.94 18.48 31.36
CA SER A 111 26.10 17.69 30.92
C SER A 111 26.97 18.49 29.94
N ASN A 112 26.34 19.29 29.09
CA ASN A 112 27.02 20.14 28.11
C ASN A 112 27.15 21.61 28.55
N GLY A 113 26.68 21.97 29.74
CA GLY A 113 26.73 23.35 30.26
C GLY A 113 25.89 24.34 29.44
N ILE A 114 24.83 23.88 28.77
CA ILE A 114 23.97 24.72 27.92
C ILE A 114 22.87 25.34 28.79
N THR A 115 22.69 26.65 28.68
CA THR A 115 21.60 27.38 29.31
C THR A 115 20.55 27.77 28.27
N ALA A 116 19.30 27.91 28.70
CA ALA A 116 18.18 28.39 27.90
C ALA A 116 17.69 29.72 28.46
N THR A 117 17.30 30.64 27.60
CA THR A 117 16.66 31.91 27.99
C THR A 117 15.45 32.17 27.11
N VAL A 118 14.31 32.54 27.70
CA VAL A 118 13.17 33.04 26.94
C VAL A 118 13.49 34.44 26.43
N ASP A 119 13.65 34.56 25.13
CA ASP A 119 14.09 35.81 24.49
C ASP A 119 12.91 36.63 23.96
N ALA A 120 11.88 35.97 23.43
CA ALA A 120 10.75 36.66 22.81
C ALA A 120 9.43 35.91 23.00
N GLU A 121 8.34 36.66 23.03
CA GLU A 121 6.96 36.18 22.97
C GLU A 121 6.17 37.09 22.03
N TRP A 122 5.41 36.50 21.11
CA TRP A 122 4.64 37.24 20.11
C TRP A 122 3.41 36.45 19.68
N VAL A 123 2.46 37.13 19.02
CA VAL A 123 1.34 36.47 18.36
C VAL A 123 1.74 36.15 16.92
N GLY A 124 1.53 34.90 16.49
CA GLY A 124 1.79 34.47 15.12
C GLY A 124 0.74 33.48 14.65
N ASP A 125 0.59 33.33 13.34
CA ASP A 125 -0.33 32.36 12.76
C ASP A 125 0.29 30.96 12.75
N LEU A 126 -0.47 29.97 13.19
CA LEU A 126 -0.12 28.55 13.15
C LEU A 126 -1.35 27.76 12.71
N PHE A 127 -1.22 27.03 11.59
CA PHE A 127 -2.32 26.28 10.96
C PHE A 127 -3.57 27.13 10.67
N GLY A 128 -3.36 28.38 10.22
CA GLY A 128 -4.44 29.30 9.85
C GLY A 128 -5.18 29.93 11.03
N SER A 129 -4.70 29.73 12.27
CA SER A 129 -5.25 30.37 13.46
C SER A 129 -4.18 31.17 14.20
N PRO A 130 -4.51 32.34 14.77
CA PRO A 130 -3.56 33.08 15.60
C PRO A 130 -3.26 32.31 16.88
N ASP A 131 -1.99 32.21 17.24
CA ASP A 131 -1.50 31.58 18.46
C ASP A 131 -0.44 32.45 19.13
N THR A 132 -0.22 32.22 20.43
CA THR A 132 0.90 32.84 21.15
C THR A 132 2.12 31.96 21.03
N LEU A 133 3.20 32.52 20.47
CA LEU A 133 4.48 31.85 20.27
C LEU A 133 5.54 32.40 21.21
N ARG A 134 6.44 31.53 21.65
CA ARG A 134 7.56 31.89 22.52
C ARG A 134 8.86 31.32 21.99
N ARG A 135 9.90 32.15 21.88
CA ARG A 135 11.25 31.74 21.48
C ARG A 135 12.14 31.60 22.71
N ILE A 136 12.74 30.43 22.82
CA ILE A 136 13.81 30.11 23.75
C ILE A 136 15.10 30.07 22.94
N VAL A 137 16.11 30.82 23.36
CA VAL A 137 17.45 30.81 22.78
C VAL A 137 18.38 30.08 23.74
N LEU A 138 19.17 29.15 23.21
CA LEU A 138 20.18 28.43 23.98
C LEU A 138 21.52 29.17 23.92
N SER A 139 22.39 28.95 24.92
CA SER A 139 23.75 29.50 24.92
C SER A 139 24.62 28.99 23.74
N SER A 140 24.22 27.89 23.11
CA SER A 140 24.79 27.38 21.85
C SER A 140 24.34 28.13 20.60
N GLN A 141 23.49 29.17 20.72
CA GLN A 141 22.80 29.89 19.63
C GLN A 141 21.67 29.11 18.96
N ASP A 142 21.40 27.90 19.40
CA ASP A 142 20.24 27.11 19.01
C ASP A 142 18.94 27.76 19.48
N THR A 143 17.82 27.41 18.82
CA THR A 143 16.52 28.02 19.12
C THR A 143 15.41 26.98 19.21
N ILE A 144 14.54 27.15 20.20
CA ILE A 144 13.31 26.40 20.35
C ILE A 144 12.16 27.40 20.28
N VAL A 145 11.13 27.11 19.48
CA VAL A 145 9.91 27.91 19.43
C VAL A 145 8.76 27.06 19.94
N LEU A 146 8.10 27.56 20.98
CA LEU A 146 6.91 26.99 21.56
C LEU A 146 5.66 27.68 21.03
N SER A 147 4.60 26.92 20.92
CA SER A 147 3.23 27.31 20.62
C SER A 147 2.39 27.06 21.88
N ARG A 148 1.62 28.06 22.28
CA ARG A 148 0.72 27.93 23.43
C ARG A 148 -0.34 26.86 23.20
N SER A 149 -0.78 26.68 21.96
CA SER A 149 -1.86 25.76 21.60
C SER A 149 -1.39 24.37 21.19
N PHE A 150 -0.19 24.25 20.63
CA PHE A 150 0.30 23.04 19.95
C PHE A 150 1.67 22.54 20.45
N GLY A 151 2.24 23.10 21.52
CA GLY A 151 3.47 22.59 22.12
C GLY A 151 4.74 23.06 21.40
N ILE A 152 5.60 22.16 20.92
CA ILE A 152 6.85 22.56 20.27
C ILE A 152 6.59 22.84 18.78
N ARG A 153 6.72 24.10 18.35
CA ARG A 153 6.56 24.53 16.95
C ARG A 153 7.83 24.34 16.12
N ARG A 154 8.99 24.61 16.71
CA ARG A 154 10.30 24.41 16.06
C ARG A 154 11.32 24.02 17.11
N PHE A 155 12.17 23.05 16.78
CA PHE A 155 13.30 22.63 17.61
C PHE A 155 14.55 22.59 16.74
N ALA A 156 15.43 23.57 16.89
CA ALA A 156 16.69 23.66 16.15
C ALA A 156 17.86 23.41 17.10
N ARG A 157 18.75 22.49 16.75
CA ARG A 157 19.97 22.16 17.50
C ARG A 157 21.12 21.80 16.56
N GLY A 158 22.17 22.62 16.55
CA GLY A 158 23.25 22.53 15.59
C GLY A 158 22.75 22.74 14.16
N ALA A 159 23.17 21.86 13.23
CA ALA A 159 22.72 21.90 11.84
C ALA A 159 21.31 21.28 11.63
N ASN A 160 20.75 20.62 12.65
CA ASN A 160 19.48 19.93 12.56
C ASN A 160 18.35 20.85 13.05
N SER A 161 17.24 20.89 12.31
CA SER A 161 16.01 21.52 12.79
C SER A 161 14.80 20.72 12.38
N VAL A 162 13.83 20.62 13.30
CA VAL A 162 12.52 20.06 13.02
C VAL A 162 11.44 21.12 13.24
N GLU A 163 10.47 21.17 12.35
CA GLU A 163 9.33 22.09 12.40
C GLU A 163 8.02 21.32 12.45
N LEU A 164 7.11 21.76 13.32
CA LEU A 164 5.78 21.20 13.44
C LEU A 164 4.96 21.58 12.20
N ILE A 165 4.54 20.58 11.45
CA ILE A 165 3.75 20.76 10.22
C ILE A 165 2.30 20.32 10.40
N GLY A 166 1.95 19.57 11.46
CA GLY A 166 0.56 19.27 11.78
C GLY A 166 0.36 18.51 13.09
N VAL A 167 -0.90 18.42 13.52
CA VAL A 167 -1.32 17.74 14.76
C VAL A 167 -2.62 16.98 14.51
N GLU A 168 -2.60 15.65 14.64
CA GLU A 168 -3.75 14.79 14.30
C GLU A 168 -4.93 14.92 15.25
N GLY A 169 -4.70 15.12 16.54
CA GLY A 169 -5.79 15.19 17.53
C GLY A 169 -6.84 16.28 17.24
N PRO A 170 -6.43 17.54 16.99
CA PRO A 170 -7.33 18.58 16.49
C PRO A 170 -7.50 18.61 14.96
N GLY A 171 -6.82 17.74 14.21
CA GLY A 171 -6.94 17.65 12.75
C GLY A 171 -6.44 18.88 11.99
N VAL A 172 -5.34 19.49 12.43
CA VAL A 172 -4.79 20.73 11.84
C VAL A 172 -3.42 20.53 11.20
N GLY A 173 -3.12 21.31 10.16
CA GLY A 173 -1.88 21.18 9.40
C GLY A 173 -1.82 19.87 8.61
N ARG A 174 -0.60 19.35 8.39
CA ARG A 174 -0.35 18.05 7.74
C ARG A 174 -0.62 16.90 8.70
N VAL A 175 -1.67 16.16 8.42
CA VAL A 175 -2.04 14.93 9.14
C VAL A 175 -1.82 13.70 8.27
N TYR A 176 -1.70 12.54 8.90
CA TYR A 176 -1.80 11.29 8.17
C TYR A 176 -3.18 11.18 7.52
N PRO A 177 -3.27 10.74 6.25
CA PRO A 177 -4.56 10.40 5.68
C PRO A 177 -5.22 9.30 6.50
N ASP A 178 -6.54 9.34 6.57
CA ASP A 178 -7.31 8.21 7.06
C ASP A 178 -6.96 6.96 6.24
N PRO A 179 -6.83 5.76 6.83
CA PRO A 179 -6.55 4.55 6.05
C PRO A 179 -7.53 4.32 4.89
N LEU A 180 -8.79 4.75 5.04
CA LEU A 180 -9.80 4.66 3.97
C LEU A 180 -9.54 5.65 2.84
N ALA A 181 -8.87 6.79 3.09
CA ALA A 181 -8.55 7.78 2.07
C ALA A 181 -7.58 7.25 1.01
N TYR A 182 -6.83 6.18 1.31
CA TYR A 182 -6.02 5.49 0.30
C TYR A 182 -6.89 4.81 -0.75
N PHE A 183 -8.11 4.41 -0.41
CA PHE A 183 -8.98 3.63 -1.27
C PHE A 183 -10.23 4.40 -1.68
N ASP A 184 -10.18 5.73 -1.83
CA ASP A 184 -11.34 6.60 -2.06
C ASP A 184 -11.92 6.54 -3.51
N TYR A 185 -12.14 5.34 -4.05
CA TYR A 185 -12.59 5.16 -5.43
C TYR A 185 -14.05 5.57 -5.63
N GLN A 186 -14.41 6.02 -6.82
CA GLN A 186 -15.77 6.40 -7.19
C GLN A 186 -16.34 5.43 -8.25
N PRO A 187 -17.68 5.28 -8.35
CA PRO A 187 -18.29 4.58 -9.47
C PRO A 187 -17.81 5.14 -10.82
N GLY A 188 -17.30 4.25 -11.68
CA GLY A 188 -16.66 4.60 -12.94
C GLY A 188 -15.14 4.52 -12.94
N ASP A 189 -14.50 4.50 -11.76
CA ASP A 189 -13.06 4.33 -11.66
C ASP A 189 -12.62 2.96 -12.17
N GLU A 190 -11.46 2.92 -12.81
CA GLU A 190 -10.85 1.72 -13.37
C GLU A 190 -9.42 1.54 -12.85
N LEU A 191 -9.11 0.32 -12.41
CA LEU A 191 -7.79 -0.07 -11.92
C LEU A 191 -7.33 -1.30 -12.72
N THR A 192 -6.07 -1.33 -13.13
CA THR A 192 -5.47 -2.45 -13.85
C THR A 192 -4.16 -2.83 -13.19
N TYR A 193 -4.02 -4.09 -12.83
CA TYR A 193 -2.89 -4.66 -12.13
C TYR A 193 -2.18 -5.73 -12.95
N TRP A 194 -0.86 -5.77 -12.86
CA TRP A 194 -0.07 -6.98 -13.11
C TRP A 194 0.03 -7.79 -11.84
N VAL A 195 -0.23 -9.07 -11.96
CA VAL A 195 -0.04 -10.09 -10.93
C VAL A 195 0.93 -11.09 -11.51
N VAL A 196 2.18 -11.04 -11.07
CA VAL A 196 3.20 -12.04 -11.42
C VAL A 196 3.34 -12.97 -10.24
N ALA A 197 3.16 -14.26 -10.48
CA ALA A 197 3.33 -15.27 -9.47
C ALA A 197 4.25 -16.38 -9.97
N ASP A 198 5.35 -16.59 -9.25
CA ASP A 198 6.27 -17.69 -9.46
C ASP A 198 5.90 -18.83 -8.52
N TYR A 199 5.59 -19.99 -9.07
CA TYR A 199 5.17 -21.16 -8.30
C TYR A 199 6.15 -22.31 -8.40
N TYR A 200 6.14 -23.08 -7.34
CA TYR A 200 6.69 -24.42 -7.31
C TYR A 200 5.61 -25.46 -7.65
N ILE A 201 5.66 -26.04 -8.85
CA ILE A 201 4.67 -27.03 -9.28
C ILE A 201 5.17 -28.44 -8.94
N ILE A 202 4.37 -29.20 -8.18
CA ILE A 202 4.57 -30.63 -7.93
C ILE A 202 3.48 -31.39 -8.69
N HIS A 203 3.86 -32.14 -9.72
CA HIS A 203 2.92 -33.01 -10.42
C HIS A 203 2.45 -34.15 -9.49
N LEU A 204 1.12 -34.36 -9.45
CA LEU A 204 0.50 -35.53 -8.81
C LEU A 204 1.04 -36.80 -9.46
N GLY A 205 2.02 -37.43 -8.81
CA GLY A 205 2.76 -38.58 -9.37
C GLY A 205 4.26 -38.61 -9.02
N GLY A 206 4.79 -37.57 -8.37
CA GLY A 206 6.21 -37.54 -7.95
C GLY A 206 7.18 -37.22 -9.09
N GLY A 207 6.71 -36.50 -10.12
CA GLY A 207 7.53 -36.03 -11.23
C GLY A 207 8.53 -34.94 -10.85
N GLU A 208 9.42 -34.62 -11.79
CA GLU A 208 10.41 -33.54 -11.67
C GLU A 208 9.75 -32.20 -11.30
N GLN A 209 10.48 -31.44 -10.49
CA GLN A 209 10.07 -30.15 -9.96
C GLN A 209 10.45 -29.06 -10.96
N TYR A 210 9.47 -28.26 -11.39
CA TYR A 210 9.70 -27.14 -12.31
C TYR A 210 9.21 -25.83 -11.67
N TYR A 211 9.98 -24.78 -11.91
CA TYR A 211 9.58 -23.40 -11.62
C TYR A 211 8.82 -22.87 -12.83
N ASP A 212 7.62 -22.37 -12.59
CA ASP A 212 6.85 -21.66 -13.61
C ASP A 212 6.47 -20.27 -13.10
N SER A 213 6.40 -19.32 -14.02
CA SER A 213 6.07 -17.93 -13.75
C SER A 213 4.82 -17.57 -14.54
N HIS A 214 3.76 -17.21 -13.84
CA HIS A 214 2.52 -16.77 -14.44
C HIS A 214 2.37 -15.27 -14.24
N THR A 215 2.44 -14.54 -15.34
CA THR A 215 2.04 -13.13 -15.36
C THR A 215 0.60 -13.05 -15.81
N VAL A 216 -0.21 -12.39 -14.99
CA VAL A 216 -1.62 -12.27 -15.21
C VAL A 216 -2.06 -10.83 -15.03
N MET A 217 -2.96 -10.39 -15.90
CA MET A 217 -3.50 -9.04 -15.84
C MET A 217 -4.90 -9.07 -15.26
N TRP A 218 -5.13 -8.19 -14.31
CA TRP A 218 -6.40 -8.02 -13.65
C TRP A 218 -6.89 -6.60 -13.83
N LYS A 219 -8.13 -6.44 -14.30
CA LYS A 219 -8.77 -5.14 -14.44
C LYS A 219 -10.05 -5.09 -13.63
N VAL A 220 -10.23 -4.01 -12.86
CA VAL A 220 -11.42 -3.72 -12.07
C VAL A 220 -12.03 -2.43 -12.54
N ARG A 221 -13.35 -2.38 -12.59
CA ARG A 221 -14.14 -1.16 -12.64
C ARG A 221 -15.05 -1.12 -11.43
N ILE A 222 -15.03 0.01 -10.72
CA ILE A 222 -15.96 0.28 -9.63
C ILE A 222 -17.33 0.60 -10.23
N THR A 223 -18.36 -0.16 -9.86
CA THR A 223 -19.72 0.02 -10.37
C THR A 223 -20.62 0.71 -9.37
N GLU A 224 -20.40 0.47 -8.08
CA GLU A 224 -21.18 1.02 -6.98
C GLU A 224 -20.27 1.33 -5.79
N ARG A 225 -20.72 2.23 -4.91
CA ARG A 225 -20.03 2.59 -3.67
C ARG A 225 -21.05 2.84 -2.57
N THR A 226 -20.79 2.28 -1.40
CA THR A 226 -21.54 2.52 -0.16
C THR A 226 -20.57 2.85 0.95
N ASP A 227 -20.71 4.04 1.53
CA ASP A 227 -19.89 4.49 2.66
C ASP A 227 -20.58 4.20 3.98
N SER A 228 -19.79 3.74 4.95
CA SER A 228 -20.18 3.62 6.34
C SER A 228 -19.15 4.32 7.23
N PRO A 229 -19.45 4.59 8.51
CA PRO A 229 -18.47 5.16 9.44
C PRO A 229 -17.20 4.31 9.61
N ASP A 230 -17.31 2.98 9.42
CA ASP A 230 -16.25 2.02 9.71
C ASP A 230 -15.53 1.50 8.46
N GLY A 231 -16.05 1.79 7.26
CA GLY A 231 -15.51 1.24 6.02
C GLY A 231 -16.25 1.66 4.76
N ILE A 232 -15.73 1.22 3.62
CA ILE A 232 -16.29 1.46 2.30
C ILE A 232 -16.55 0.12 1.61
N GLU A 233 -17.72 -0.01 0.99
CA GLU A 233 -18.09 -1.16 0.17
C GLU A 233 -18.22 -0.74 -1.29
N TYR A 234 -17.61 -1.51 -2.18
CA TYR A 234 -17.68 -1.31 -3.62
C TYR A 234 -18.41 -2.47 -4.30
N GLY A 235 -19.33 -2.13 -5.19
CA GLY A 235 -19.71 -3.03 -6.28
C GLY A 235 -18.61 -2.99 -7.33
N THR A 236 -18.19 -4.15 -7.84
CA THR A 236 -17.12 -4.26 -8.84
C THR A 236 -17.57 -5.06 -10.06
N SER A 237 -17.05 -4.68 -11.22
CA SER A 237 -16.97 -5.54 -12.40
C SER A 237 -15.49 -5.76 -12.70
N TRP A 238 -15.11 -6.97 -13.10
CA TRP A 238 -13.70 -7.30 -13.29
C TRP A 238 -13.49 -8.17 -14.53
N ALA A 239 -12.26 -8.16 -15.02
CA ALA A 239 -11.78 -9.04 -16.07
C ALA A 239 -10.39 -9.56 -15.70
N TRP A 240 -10.11 -10.81 -16.05
CA TRP A 240 -8.84 -11.47 -15.79
C TRP A 240 -8.45 -12.31 -17.01
N ASP A 241 -7.26 -12.12 -17.58
CA ASP A 241 -6.73 -12.98 -18.65
C ASP A 241 -6.04 -14.20 -18.04
N TYR A 242 -6.72 -15.33 -17.97
CA TYR A 242 -6.06 -16.57 -17.56
C TYR A 242 -5.29 -17.14 -18.75
N PRO A 243 -3.99 -17.47 -18.64
CA PRO A 243 -3.31 -18.22 -19.68
C PRO A 243 -4.00 -19.58 -19.79
N SER A 244 -4.79 -19.78 -20.86
CA SER A 244 -5.66 -20.94 -21.08
C SER A 244 -4.90 -22.25 -21.37
N SER A 245 -3.62 -22.34 -21.02
CA SER A 245 -2.79 -23.48 -21.32
C SER A 245 -2.67 -24.41 -20.11
N ALA A 246 -3.36 -25.55 -20.23
CA ALA A 246 -3.20 -26.79 -19.49
C ALA A 246 -4.19 -27.05 -18.33
N ASN A 247 -4.68 -28.29 -18.28
CA ASN A 247 -5.47 -28.89 -17.21
C ASN A 247 -4.65 -29.03 -15.91
N ILE A 248 -4.10 -27.92 -15.41
CA ILE A 248 -3.32 -27.86 -14.17
C ILE A 248 -4.20 -27.14 -13.15
N SER A 249 -4.62 -27.86 -12.12
CA SER A 249 -5.19 -27.23 -10.93
C SER A 249 -4.05 -26.66 -10.11
N TYR A 250 -3.96 -25.34 -10.07
CA TYR A 250 -3.07 -24.63 -9.17
C TYR A 250 -3.75 -24.53 -7.81
N THR A 251 -3.15 -25.12 -6.78
CA THR A 251 -3.49 -24.75 -5.41
C THR A 251 -2.67 -23.50 -5.11
N LEU A 252 -3.29 -22.33 -5.09
CA LEU A 252 -2.65 -21.10 -4.61
C LEU A 252 -2.23 -21.37 -3.15
N VAL A 253 -0.91 -21.51 -2.92
CA VAL A 253 -0.36 -21.87 -1.60
C VAL A 253 -0.56 -20.76 -0.57
N ALA A 254 -0.87 -19.55 -1.05
CA ALA A 254 -1.13 -18.36 -0.26
C ALA A 254 -1.85 -17.37 -1.17
N GLU A 255 -3.16 -17.20 -1.03
CA GLU A 255 -3.80 -16.01 -1.60
C GLU A 255 -3.45 -14.85 -0.66
N PRO A 256 -2.81 -13.77 -1.15
CA PRO A 256 -2.58 -12.62 -0.30
C PRO A 256 -3.93 -12.17 0.27
N ASP A 257 -3.92 -11.73 1.53
CA ASP A 257 -5.08 -11.20 2.26
C ASP A 257 -5.72 -9.94 1.64
N TRP A 258 -5.17 -9.51 0.50
CA TRP A 258 -5.76 -8.63 -0.52
C TRP A 258 -6.38 -9.46 -1.66
N PRO A 259 -7.40 -10.32 -1.41
CA PRO A 259 -8.02 -11.05 -2.49
C PRO A 259 -8.70 -10.03 -3.39
N VAL A 260 -8.35 -10.12 -4.66
CA VAL A 260 -9.08 -9.58 -5.80
C VAL A 260 -10.57 -9.86 -5.60
N PRO A 261 -11.39 -8.84 -5.29
CA PRO A 261 -12.79 -9.08 -4.97
C PRO A 261 -13.56 -9.39 -6.25
N PHE A 262 -13.90 -10.66 -6.44
CA PHE A 262 -14.65 -11.16 -7.58
C PHE A 262 -16.12 -10.73 -7.57
N GLU A 263 -16.72 -10.48 -6.40
CA GLU A 263 -18.13 -10.09 -6.25
C GLU A 263 -18.31 -8.99 -5.19
N GLY A 264 -17.59 -7.88 -5.36
CA GLY A 264 -17.64 -6.73 -4.48
C GLY A 264 -16.49 -6.65 -3.48
N TRP A 265 -16.06 -5.43 -3.19
CA TRP A 265 -14.87 -5.13 -2.40
C TRP A 265 -15.27 -4.38 -1.14
N SER A 266 -15.16 -5.04 0.02
CA SER A 266 -15.35 -4.37 1.31
C SER A 266 -14.01 -4.01 1.92
N ILE A 267 -13.89 -2.77 2.37
CA ILE A 267 -12.71 -2.20 2.97
C ILE A 267 -13.12 -1.66 4.34
N GLN A 268 -12.96 -2.48 5.37
CA GLN A 268 -13.25 -2.10 6.75
C GLN A 268 -11.98 -1.57 7.43
N ARG A 269 -12.06 -0.42 8.11
CA ARG A 269 -10.91 0.26 8.71
C ARG A 269 -10.09 -0.65 9.64
N ASN A 270 -10.76 -1.37 10.53
CA ASN A 270 -10.09 -2.25 11.49
C ASN A 270 -9.43 -3.45 10.80
N GLU A 271 -10.05 -3.97 9.73
CA GLU A 271 -9.49 -5.08 8.95
C GLU A 271 -8.29 -4.62 8.12
N ILE A 272 -8.37 -3.43 7.49
CA ILE A 272 -7.22 -2.82 6.82
C ILE A 272 -6.08 -2.64 7.80
N LEU A 273 -6.30 -2.10 8.98
CA LEU A 273 -5.22 -1.86 9.93
C LEU A 273 -4.65 -3.16 10.49
N LEU A 274 -5.45 -4.23 10.54
CA LEU A 274 -4.99 -5.56 10.92
C LEU A 274 -4.13 -6.20 9.82
N LYS A 275 -4.60 -6.13 8.55
CA LYS A 275 -3.94 -6.76 7.39
C LYS A 275 -2.80 -5.91 6.82
N HIS A 276 -2.98 -4.59 6.83
CA HIS A 276 -2.07 -3.57 6.31
C HIS A 276 -1.71 -2.54 7.39
N PRO A 277 -1.01 -2.96 8.45
CA PRO A 277 -0.69 -2.08 9.57
C PRO A 277 0.20 -0.88 9.18
N LEU A 278 0.83 -0.92 8.00
CA LEU A 278 1.51 0.24 7.41
C LEU A 278 0.62 1.47 7.33
N LEU A 279 -0.66 1.32 6.98
CA LEU A 279 -1.56 2.46 6.81
C LEU A 279 -1.89 3.17 8.13
N GLY A 280 -1.64 2.52 9.27
CA GLY A 280 -1.71 3.12 10.60
C GLY A 280 -0.35 3.46 11.23
N ALA A 281 0.74 3.28 10.48
CA ALA A 281 2.09 3.38 11.01
C ALA A 281 2.68 4.79 10.87
N TYR A 282 3.52 5.18 11.83
CA TYR A 282 4.26 6.44 11.80
C TYR A 282 5.64 6.29 11.13
N PRO A 283 6.32 7.38 10.68
CA PRO A 283 7.57 7.26 9.96
C PRO A 283 8.63 6.63 10.86
N GLY A 284 9.32 5.60 10.35
CA GLY A 284 10.31 4.89 11.14
C GLY A 284 9.75 3.80 12.05
N GLN A 285 8.42 3.60 12.14
CA GLN A 285 7.87 2.53 12.96
C GLN A 285 8.33 1.16 12.46
N VAL A 286 8.78 0.30 13.38
CA VAL A 286 9.06 -1.10 13.07
C VAL A 286 7.76 -1.88 13.10
N LEU A 287 7.51 -2.61 12.02
CA LEU A 287 6.33 -3.44 11.83
C LEU A 287 6.77 -4.90 11.76
N ASP A 288 6.12 -5.74 12.56
CA ASP A 288 6.48 -7.14 12.81
C ASP A 288 5.60 -8.12 12.01
N THR A 289 5.06 -7.65 10.89
CA THR A 289 4.04 -8.37 10.15
C THR A 289 4.50 -8.52 8.70
N SER A 290 4.60 -9.77 8.25
CA SER A 290 4.29 -10.06 6.85
C SER A 290 2.83 -9.70 6.64
N VAL A 291 2.60 -8.53 6.06
CA VAL A 291 1.34 -7.89 5.62
C VAL A 291 0.34 -8.82 4.90
N CYS A 292 0.71 -10.07 4.63
CA CYS A 292 -0.04 -10.97 3.78
C CYS A 292 -0.21 -12.39 4.30
N GLU A 293 0.35 -12.78 5.46
CA GLU A 293 0.08 -14.13 5.95
C GLU A 293 0.51 -14.41 7.40
N HIS A 294 -0.17 -15.41 7.97
CA HIS A 294 0.31 -16.19 9.10
C HIS A 294 1.66 -16.81 8.71
N ALA A 295 2.76 -16.16 9.07
CA ALA A 295 4.08 -16.78 9.02
C ALA A 295 4.09 -18.01 9.96
N THR A 296 3.62 -19.14 9.46
CA THR A 296 3.69 -20.44 10.16
C THR A 296 5.14 -20.87 10.33
N ASN A 297 6.05 -20.28 9.54
CA ASN A 297 7.47 -20.46 9.64
C ASN A 297 8.08 -19.45 10.63
N ILE A 298 8.12 -19.83 11.91
CA ILE A 298 8.76 -19.09 13.02
C ILE A 298 10.23 -18.70 12.77
N TRP A 299 10.87 -19.27 11.74
CA TRP A 299 12.27 -19.00 11.40
C TRP A 299 12.45 -17.80 10.48
N PHE A 300 11.36 -17.21 9.96
CA PHE A 300 11.46 -16.02 9.12
C PHE A 300 10.41 -14.99 9.52
N ASP A 301 10.84 -14.08 10.39
CA ASP A 301 10.09 -12.90 10.82
C ASP A 301 10.67 -11.67 10.10
N PRO A 302 10.22 -11.36 8.86
CA PRO A 302 10.69 -10.19 8.15
C PRO A 302 10.12 -8.97 8.87
N LYS A 303 11.01 -8.12 9.37
CA LYS A 303 10.63 -6.83 9.95
C LYS A 303 10.68 -5.78 8.86
N TYR A 304 9.87 -4.75 9.03
CA TYR A 304 9.82 -3.65 8.09
C TYR A 304 9.84 -2.31 8.82
N ILE A 305 10.30 -1.27 8.13
CA ILE A 305 10.17 0.11 8.59
C ILE A 305 9.12 0.80 7.73
N ALA A 306 8.14 1.44 8.38
CA ALA A 306 7.21 2.33 7.69
C ALA A 306 7.93 3.59 7.19
N LYS A 307 7.77 3.88 5.90
CA LYS A 307 8.18 5.15 5.29
C LYS A 307 6.96 5.93 4.87
N TYR A 308 6.93 7.19 5.26
CA TYR A 308 6.00 8.18 4.76
C TYR A 308 6.69 9.05 3.71
N GLY A 309 5.96 9.42 2.68
CA GLY A 309 6.41 10.32 1.61
C GLY A 309 5.27 11.11 1.02
N ILE A 310 5.61 12.03 0.13
CA ILE A 310 4.68 12.80 -0.68
C ILE A 310 5.03 12.54 -2.14
N ALA A 311 4.07 12.04 -2.92
CA ALA A 311 4.21 11.89 -4.35
C ALA A 311 4.36 13.27 -5.03
N PRO A 312 4.95 13.37 -6.24
CA PRO A 312 5.07 14.65 -6.95
C PRO A 312 3.75 15.40 -7.18
N ASN A 313 2.61 14.70 -7.12
CA ASN A 313 1.25 15.24 -7.24
C ASN A 313 0.67 15.72 -5.89
N GLY A 314 1.42 15.66 -4.79
CA GLY A 314 1.00 16.10 -3.45
C GLY A 314 0.28 15.03 -2.60
N ARG A 315 -0.01 13.85 -3.17
CA ARG A 315 -0.66 12.73 -2.45
C ARG A 315 0.30 12.10 -1.45
N ALA A 316 -0.23 11.67 -0.32
CA ALA A 316 0.59 10.91 0.63
C ALA A 316 0.94 9.52 0.08
N GLU A 317 2.15 9.07 0.40
CA GLU A 317 2.62 7.73 0.08
C GLU A 317 3.08 7.01 1.35
N MET A 318 2.78 5.72 1.41
CA MET A 318 3.25 4.82 2.46
C MET A 318 3.96 3.62 1.85
N ARG A 319 5.15 3.30 2.35
CA ARG A 319 5.96 2.19 1.82
C ARG A 319 6.58 1.38 2.96
N TYR A 320 6.69 0.06 2.81
CA TYR A 320 7.61 -0.69 3.65
C TYR A 320 9.04 -0.62 3.11
N LEU A 321 9.98 -0.40 4.01
CA LEU A 321 11.39 -0.72 3.79
C LEU A 321 11.71 -2.03 4.51
N PRO A 322 12.02 -3.12 3.80
CA PRO A 322 12.40 -4.37 4.46
C PRO A 322 13.70 -4.19 5.24
N ILE A 323 13.70 -4.71 6.47
CA ILE A 323 14.91 -4.89 7.25
C ILE A 323 15.11 -6.38 7.46
N GLY A 324 16.34 -6.83 7.22
CA GLY A 324 16.72 -8.21 7.35
C GLY A 324 16.62 -8.70 8.78
N GLN A 325 16.82 -10.02 8.92
CA GLN A 325 16.89 -10.66 10.21
C GLN A 325 17.97 -10.03 11.09
N SER A 326 17.77 -10.11 12.41
CA SER A 326 18.86 -9.82 13.35
C SER A 326 20.06 -10.70 12.98
N PRO A 327 21.29 -10.15 12.86
CA PRO A 327 22.42 -10.85 12.26
C PRO A 327 23.03 -12.01 13.09
N GLY A 328 22.21 -12.72 13.87
CA GLY A 328 22.47 -14.07 14.39
C GLY A 328 22.03 -15.21 13.46
N GLN A 329 21.35 -14.91 12.35
CA GLN A 329 21.05 -15.86 11.28
C GLN A 329 21.71 -15.41 9.97
N LEU A 330 22.64 -16.23 9.48
CA LEU A 330 23.53 -15.94 8.36
C LEU A 330 22.76 -15.70 7.05
N ILE A 331 22.58 -14.45 6.69
CA ILE A 331 22.30 -14.06 5.31
C ILE A 331 23.31 -12.94 4.98
N CYS A 332 24.10 -13.16 3.93
CA CYS A 332 25.13 -12.27 3.36
C CYS A 332 26.58 -12.45 3.83
N GLY A 333 27.18 -13.65 3.86
CA GLY A 333 28.66 -13.81 3.77
C GLY A 333 29.56 -13.14 4.83
N PHE A 334 28.99 -12.48 5.84
CA PHE A 334 29.70 -11.87 6.97
C PHE A 334 29.78 -12.92 8.08
N ASN A 335 30.99 -13.39 8.34
CA ASN A 335 31.28 -14.26 9.45
C ASN A 335 31.23 -13.41 10.74
N ALA A 336 30.04 -13.26 11.33
CA ALA A 336 29.84 -12.49 12.55
C ALA A 336 30.38 -13.26 13.77
N ALA A 337 31.71 -13.30 13.90
CA ALA A 337 32.37 -13.81 15.11
C ALA A 337 32.23 -12.86 16.31
N SER A 338 31.65 -11.67 16.12
CA SER A 338 31.37 -10.70 17.17
C SER A 338 29.89 -10.67 17.50
N GLU A 339 29.55 -10.64 18.80
CA GLU A 339 28.19 -10.40 19.27
C GLU A 339 27.60 -9.15 18.61
N VAL A 340 26.49 -9.34 17.89
CA VAL A 340 25.76 -8.22 17.31
C VAL A 340 25.11 -7.45 18.47
N SER A 341 25.28 -6.12 18.48
CA SER A 341 24.53 -5.25 19.39
C SER A 341 23.02 -5.51 19.25
N PRO A 342 22.29 -5.77 20.36
CA PRO A 342 20.85 -5.95 20.32
C PRO A 342 20.14 -4.81 19.56
N GLY A 343 19.24 -5.17 18.64
CA GLY A 343 18.46 -4.19 17.87
C GLY A 343 19.16 -3.63 16.62
N LEU A 344 20.26 -4.23 16.15
CA LEU A 344 20.82 -3.93 14.84
C LEU A 344 20.35 -4.97 13.81
N HIS A 345 19.83 -4.51 12.67
CA HIS A 345 19.31 -5.34 11.58
C HIS A 345 20.06 -5.03 10.30
N SER A 346 20.30 -6.02 9.44
CA SER A 346 20.81 -5.72 8.09
C SER A 346 19.71 -5.03 7.28
N ARG A 347 20.08 -4.15 6.37
CA ARG A 347 19.17 -3.57 5.39
C ARG A 347 19.13 -4.52 4.21
N GLN A 348 17.97 -5.09 3.92
CA GLN A 348 17.83 -5.90 2.72
C GLN A 348 17.65 -4.98 1.50
N SER A 349 18.31 -5.34 0.40
CA SER A 349 18.21 -4.65 -0.88
C SER A 349 16.97 -5.05 -1.69
N ALA A 350 16.16 -5.99 -1.20
CA ALA A 350 14.92 -6.40 -1.86
C ALA A 350 14.01 -5.17 -2.05
N GLN A 351 13.53 -4.98 -3.29
CA GLN A 351 13.19 -3.67 -3.84
C GLN A 351 11.73 -3.21 -3.66
N ILE A 352 11.00 -3.69 -2.64
CA ILE A 352 9.89 -3.03 -1.89
C ILE A 352 8.88 -4.08 -1.44
N ASN A 353 8.38 -4.00 -0.21
CA ASN A 353 7.14 -4.65 0.19
C ASN A 353 6.10 -3.55 0.47
N ALA A 354 4.82 -3.82 0.24
CA ALA A 354 3.70 -2.89 -0.04
C ALA A 354 3.95 -1.36 -0.12
N TRP A 355 3.48 -0.75 -1.22
CA TRP A 355 3.42 0.69 -1.46
C TRP A 355 1.97 1.12 -1.71
N TYR A 356 1.51 2.09 -0.93
CA TYR A 356 0.21 2.75 -1.08
C TYR A 356 0.36 4.22 -1.44
N GLU A 357 -0.58 4.73 -2.23
CA GLU A 357 -0.72 6.16 -2.51
C GLU A 357 -2.17 6.61 -2.25
N GLU A 358 -2.32 7.77 -1.63
CA GLU A 358 -3.61 8.36 -1.27
C GLU A 358 -4.53 8.52 -2.50
N GLY A 359 -5.77 8.07 -2.38
CA GLY A 359 -6.75 8.08 -3.49
C GLY A 359 -6.38 7.21 -4.70
N VAL A 360 -5.36 6.35 -4.60
CA VAL A 360 -5.00 5.35 -5.62
C VAL A 360 -4.97 3.94 -5.06
N GLY A 361 -4.68 3.81 -3.77
CA GLY A 361 -4.65 2.57 -3.04
C GLY A 361 -3.33 1.85 -3.23
N LEU A 362 -3.39 0.54 -3.44
CA LEU A 362 -2.19 -0.27 -3.62
C LEU A 362 -1.54 0.06 -4.96
N ARG A 363 -0.31 0.58 -4.93
CA ARG A 363 0.53 0.80 -6.11
C ARG A 363 1.33 -0.45 -6.44
N MET A 364 1.93 -1.08 -5.44
CA MET A 364 2.74 -2.26 -5.63
C MET A 364 2.85 -3.08 -4.35
N MET A 365 2.95 -4.40 -4.47
CA MET A 365 3.21 -5.33 -3.38
C MET A 365 4.09 -6.46 -3.90
N GLN A 366 5.21 -6.75 -3.23
CA GLN A 366 6.02 -7.92 -3.52
C GLN A 366 6.11 -8.82 -2.30
N TYR A 367 5.50 -9.98 -2.39
CA TYR A 367 5.65 -11.03 -1.42
C TYR A 367 6.67 -12.05 -1.93
N ARG A 368 7.57 -12.47 -1.04
CA ARG A 368 8.47 -13.60 -1.29
C ARG A 368 8.35 -14.52 -0.10
N GLU A 369 7.90 -15.74 -0.34
CA GLU A 369 7.85 -16.73 0.72
C GLU A 369 9.30 -17.10 1.09
N PRO A 370 9.65 -17.15 2.39
CA PRO A 370 11.04 -17.31 2.77
C PRO A 370 11.60 -18.73 2.62
N SER A 371 10.73 -19.73 2.78
CA SER A 371 11.06 -21.16 2.69
C SER A 371 11.09 -21.69 1.27
N THR A 372 10.55 -20.95 0.32
CA THR A 372 10.38 -21.38 -1.06
C THR A 372 10.94 -20.32 -2.02
N THR A 373 10.91 -20.60 -3.31
CA THR A 373 11.13 -19.57 -4.33
C THR A 373 9.83 -18.88 -4.71
N ASN A 374 8.72 -19.15 -4.00
CA ASN A 374 7.43 -18.58 -4.35
C ASN A 374 7.53 -17.06 -4.22
N TRP A 375 7.10 -16.39 -5.27
CA TRP A 375 7.15 -14.95 -5.37
C TRP A 375 5.84 -14.47 -5.95
N LEU A 376 5.31 -13.41 -5.37
CA LEU A 376 4.11 -12.74 -5.84
C LEU A 376 4.41 -11.26 -5.95
N HIS A 377 4.15 -10.68 -7.11
CA HIS A 377 4.27 -9.26 -7.39
C HIS A 377 2.96 -8.75 -7.95
N ILE A 378 2.36 -7.82 -7.22
CA ILE A 378 1.18 -7.08 -7.67
C ILE A 378 1.63 -5.65 -7.95
N GLU A 379 1.31 -5.11 -9.12
CA GLU A 379 1.67 -3.74 -9.50
C GLU A 379 0.53 -3.09 -10.27
N LEU A 380 0.17 -1.86 -9.90
CA LEU A 380 -0.81 -1.05 -10.60
C LEU A 380 -0.18 -0.53 -11.89
N VAL A 381 -0.65 -1.04 -13.02
CA VAL A 381 -0.15 -0.72 -14.37
C VAL A 381 -1.13 0.10 -15.21
N GLY A 382 -2.31 0.40 -14.67
CA GLY A 382 -3.29 1.27 -15.30
C GLY A 382 -4.28 1.80 -14.26
N ALA A 383 -4.62 3.09 -14.33
CA ALA A 383 -5.57 3.70 -13.41
C ALA A 383 -6.28 4.90 -14.06
N ILE A 384 -7.61 4.85 -14.08
CA ILE A 384 -8.49 5.98 -14.38
C ILE A 384 -9.29 6.25 -13.12
N ILE A 385 -9.04 7.37 -12.45
CA ILE A 385 -9.65 7.72 -11.15
C ILE A 385 -10.27 9.10 -11.26
N GLY A 386 -11.56 9.23 -10.93
CA GLY A 386 -12.31 10.47 -11.11
C GLY A 386 -12.40 10.93 -12.58
N GLY A 387 -12.22 10.01 -13.53
CA GLY A 387 -12.09 10.31 -14.97
C GLY A 387 -10.69 10.74 -15.42
N ASP A 388 -9.76 10.98 -14.50
CA ASP A 388 -8.37 11.32 -14.81
C ASP A 388 -7.54 10.05 -15.03
N THR A 389 -6.80 10.01 -16.14
CA THR A 389 -5.85 8.92 -16.39
C THR A 389 -4.57 9.18 -15.60
N LEU A 390 -4.40 8.46 -14.48
CA LEU A 390 -3.20 8.55 -13.64
C LEU A 390 -2.06 7.68 -14.18
N ILE A 391 -2.41 6.48 -14.66
CA ILE A 391 -1.51 5.58 -15.39
C ILE A 391 -2.27 5.13 -16.63
N PRO A 392 -1.79 5.39 -17.86
CA PRO A 392 -2.45 4.93 -19.07
C PRO A 392 -2.65 3.41 -19.02
N PRO A 393 -3.91 2.92 -18.97
CA PRO A 393 -4.14 1.48 -18.94
C PRO A 393 -3.69 0.88 -20.26
N GLN A 394 -3.11 -0.32 -20.20
CA GLN A 394 -2.80 -1.06 -21.42
C GLN A 394 -4.10 -1.32 -22.21
N PRO A 395 -4.07 -1.24 -23.55
CA PRO A 395 -5.26 -1.51 -24.37
C PRO A 395 -5.75 -2.92 -24.08
N TRP A 396 -6.92 -3.00 -23.47
CA TRP A 396 -7.59 -4.25 -23.15
C TRP A 396 -8.94 -4.23 -23.79
N ASN A 397 -9.17 -5.14 -24.74
CA ASN A 397 -10.51 -5.39 -25.22
C ASN A 397 -11.21 -6.15 -24.12
N TRP A 398 -12.09 -5.44 -23.40
CA TRP A 398 -13.09 -6.14 -22.61
C TRP A 398 -13.94 -6.90 -23.62
N ASP A 399 -13.69 -8.20 -23.76
CA ASP A 399 -14.70 -9.10 -24.28
C ASP A 399 -15.79 -9.20 -23.20
N VAL A 400 -16.51 -8.09 -22.96
CA VAL A 400 -17.83 -8.07 -22.33
C VAL A 400 -18.87 -8.49 -23.37
N GLY A 401 -18.62 -9.65 -23.97
CA GLY A 401 -19.66 -10.60 -24.27
C GLY A 401 -19.47 -11.72 -23.26
N ILE A 402 -20.55 -12.35 -22.80
CA ILE A 402 -20.47 -13.62 -22.10
C ILE A 402 -19.39 -14.48 -22.79
N SER A 403 -18.32 -14.80 -22.08
CA SER A 403 -17.43 -15.91 -22.46
C SER A 403 -18.23 -17.18 -22.25
N GLU A 404 -19.21 -17.40 -23.13
CA GLU A 404 -19.70 -18.71 -23.45
C GLU A 404 -18.48 -19.38 -24.03
N ALA A 405 -17.75 -20.12 -23.18
CA ALA A 405 -16.70 -21.03 -23.60
C ALA A 405 -17.22 -21.71 -24.85
N ARG A 406 -16.66 -21.34 -26.01
CA ARG A 406 -17.22 -21.68 -27.31
C ARG A 406 -17.10 -23.19 -27.50
N VAL A 407 -18.09 -23.93 -26.99
CA VAL A 407 -18.49 -25.22 -27.55
C VAL A 407 -19.44 -24.90 -28.70
N GLY A 408 -18.99 -24.04 -29.61
CA GLY A 408 -19.82 -23.45 -30.64
C GLY A 408 -19.26 -23.82 -32.00
N SER A 409 -20.04 -24.54 -32.79
CA SER A 409 -19.67 -24.85 -34.17
C SER A 409 -19.29 -23.58 -34.93
N SER A 410 -18.22 -23.57 -35.70
CA SER A 410 -17.88 -22.41 -36.55
C SER A 410 -18.59 -22.51 -37.89
N VAL A 411 -19.16 -21.38 -38.37
CA VAL A 411 -19.70 -21.22 -39.73
C VAL A 411 -18.70 -20.44 -40.58
N PHE A 412 -18.18 -21.03 -41.66
CA PHE A 412 -17.32 -20.32 -42.62
C PHE A 412 -17.48 -20.83 -44.05
N PRO A 413 -17.24 -20.01 -45.09
CA PRO A 413 -16.93 -18.59 -44.99
C PRO A 413 -18.18 -17.76 -44.64
N SER A 414 -17.96 -16.56 -44.08
CA SER A 414 -18.96 -15.51 -43.93
C SER A 414 -18.23 -14.18 -44.19
N PRO A 415 -18.44 -13.52 -45.35
CA PRO A 415 -19.47 -13.80 -46.36
C PRO A 415 -19.27 -15.10 -47.18
N ALA A 416 -20.38 -15.73 -47.61
CA ALA A 416 -20.39 -16.91 -48.49
C ALA A 416 -21.12 -16.64 -49.81
N SER A 417 -20.70 -17.34 -50.87
CA SER A 417 -21.34 -17.32 -52.20
C SER A 417 -22.12 -18.62 -52.48
N ASP A 418 -21.45 -19.77 -52.34
CA ASP A 418 -21.95 -21.05 -52.84
C ASP A 418 -22.23 -22.07 -51.73
N PHE A 419 -21.39 -22.10 -50.69
CA PHE A 419 -21.53 -23.02 -49.57
C PHE A 419 -20.99 -22.40 -48.28
N ILE A 420 -21.46 -22.93 -47.16
CA ILE A 420 -20.85 -22.76 -45.83
C ILE A 420 -20.42 -24.12 -45.31
N GLN A 421 -19.43 -24.11 -44.44
CA GLN A 421 -18.93 -25.26 -43.72
C GLN A 421 -19.20 -25.02 -42.23
N LEU A 422 -19.85 -26.00 -41.62
CA LEU A 422 -20.04 -26.07 -40.19
C LEU A 422 -19.00 -27.02 -39.61
N GLN A 423 -18.21 -26.60 -38.63
CA GLN A 423 -17.29 -27.48 -37.90
C GLN A 423 -17.78 -27.73 -36.48
N GLN A 424 -17.37 -28.86 -35.87
CA GLN A 424 -17.70 -29.24 -34.50
C GLN A 424 -19.21 -29.40 -34.23
N CYS A 425 -20.00 -29.77 -35.25
CA CYS A 425 -21.42 -30.08 -35.05
C CYS A 425 -21.62 -31.51 -34.53
N ARG A 426 -22.75 -31.75 -33.87
CA ARG A 426 -23.17 -33.11 -33.49
C ARG A 426 -23.88 -33.79 -34.67
N PRO A 427 -23.43 -34.95 -35.16
CA PRO A 427 -24.20 -35.72 -36.15
C PRO A 427 -25.62 -36.00 -35.64
N GLY A 428 -26.61 -35.73 -36.49
CA GLY A 428 -28.04 -35.80 -36.18
C GLY A 428 -28.70 -34.47 -35.80
N ALA A 429 -27.93 -33.42 -35.48
CA ALA A 429 -28.44 -32.08 -35.20
C ALA A 429 -29.14 -31.47 -36.42
N ILE A 430 -30.13 -30.62 -36.19
CA ILE A 430 -30.78 -29.84 -37.25
C ILE A 430 -30.07 -28.49 -37.37
N CYS A 431 -29.61 -28.16 -38.57
CA CYS A 431 -29.21 -26.83 -38.96
C CYS A 431 -30.37 -26.13 -39.67
N SER A 432 -30.63 -24.90 -39.30
CA SER A 432 -31.66 -24.03 -39.86
C SER A 432 -31.05 -22.68 -40.24
N ILE A 433 -31.43 -22.14 -41.39
CA ILE A 433 -31.05 -20.80 -41.83
C ILE A 433 -32.32 -19.98 -41.98
N ALA A 434 -32.39 -18.83 -41.31
CA ALA A 434 -33.50 -17.90 -41.37
C ALA A 434 -33.05 -16.53 -41.92
N ASP A 435 -33.94 -15.86 -42.67
CA ASP A 435 -33.72 -14.48 -43.11
C ASP A 435 -33.98 -13.46 -41.97
N MET A 436 -33.72 -12.17 -42.23
CA MET A 436 -33.91 -11.09 -41.23
C MET A 436 -35.36 -10.91 -40.77
N ASN A 437 -36.35 -11.49 -41.47
CA ASN A 437 -37.75 -11.48 -41.03
C ASN A 437 -38.10 -12.72 -40.18
N GLY A 438 -37.12 -13.55 -39.84
CA GLY A 438 -37.31 -14.80 -39.10
C GLY A 438 -37.91 -15.93 -39.94
N ARG A 439 -38.04 -15.76 -41.27
CA ARG A 439 -38.54 -16.81 -42.14
C ARG A 439 -37.43 -17.82 -42.42
N LEU A 440 -37.71 -19.09 -42.12
CA LEU A 440 -36.84 -20.22 -42.41
C LEU A 440 -36.68 -20.39 -43.93
N VAL A 441 -35.44 -20.30 -44.43
CA VAL A 441 -35.11 -20.41 -45.86
C VAL A 441 -34.38 -21.71 -46.20
N LEU A 442 -33.73 -22.34 -45.22
CA LEU A 442 -33.05 -23.62 -45.40
C LEU A 442 -33.11 -24.43 -44.09
N THR A 443 -33.25 -25.75 -44.21
CA THR A 443 -33.14 -26.68 -43.09
C THR A 443 -32.47 -27.96 -43.54
N GLN A 444 -31.44 -28.40 -42.81
CA GLN A 444 -30.66 -29.58 -43.14
C GLN A 444 -30.29 -30.33 -41.87
N ARG A 445 -30.43 -31.66 -41.88
CA ARG A 445 -29.87 -32.52 -40.82
C ARG A 445 -28.37 -32.71 -41.06
N ILE A 446 -27.58 -32.49 -40.03
CA ILE A 446 -26.13 -32.65 -40.03
C ILE A 446 -25.75 -34.13 -39.95
N ASN A 447 -24.89 -34.61 -40.85
CA ASN A 447 -24.52 -36.03 -40.91
C ASN A 447 -23.13 -36.30 -40.34
N SER A 448 -22.32 -35.26 -40.18
CA SER A 448 -20.93 -35.36 -39.73
C SER A 448 -20.56 -34.21 -38.79
N SER A 449 -19.43 -34.33 -38.09
CA SER A 449 -18.92 -33.22 -37.27
C SER A 449 -18.41 -32.04 -38.08
N THR A 450 -18.27 -32.21 -39.40
CA THR A 450 -17.87 -31.16 -40.33
C THR A 450 -18.74 -31.25 -41.59
N GLU A 451 -19.80 -30.45 -41.64
CA GLU A 451 -20.80 -30.53 -42.70
C GLU A 451 -20.66 -29.36 -43.68
N ARG A 452 -20.81 -29.64 -44.97
CA ARG A 452 -20.92 -28.62 -46.02
C ARG A 452 -22.39 -28.41 -46.37
N ILE A 453 -22.87 -27.17 -46.26
CA ILE A 453 -24.24 -26.77 -46.59
C ILE A 453 -24.20 -25.86 -47.80
N GLU A 454 -24.99 -26.19 -48.82
CA GLU A 454 -25.10 -25.40 -50.04
C GLU A 454 -26.01 -24.19 -49.80
N VAL A 455 -25.50 -22.98 -50.09
CA VAL A 455 -26.22 -21.70 -49.95
C VAL A 455 -26.32 -20.93 -51.27
N SER A 456 -25.94 -21.57 -52.38
CA SER A 456 -26.03 -21.09 -53.77
C SER A 456 -27.47 -20.78 -54.22
N GLY A 457 -28.49 -21.16 -53.45
CA GLY A 457 -29.89 -20.77 -53.67
C GLY A 457 -30.35 -19.50 -52.94
N LEU A 458 -29.57 -18.97 -52.00
CA LEU A 458 -29.99 -17.84 -51.15
C LEU A 458 -29.65 -16.47 -51.79
N SER A 459 -30.59 -15.53 -51.79
CA SER A 459 -30.34 -14.15 -52.24
C SER A 459 -29.24 -13.47 -51.38
N PRO A 460 -28.50 -12.48 -51.93
CA PRO A 460 -27.57 -11.68 -51.13
C PRO A 460 -28.27 -11.01 -49.94
N GLY A 461 -27.69 -11.11 -48.74
CA GLY A 461 -28.34 -10.63 -47.51
C GLY A 461 -27.72 -11.16 -46.23
N ILE A 462 -28.31 -10.76 -45.10
CA ILE A 462 -27.93 -11.24 -43.76
C ILE A 462 -28.91 -12.34 -43.35
N TYR A 463 -28.35 -13.42 -42.81
CA TYR A 463 -29.07 -14.60 -42.35
C TYR A 463 -28.61 -14.98 -40.94
N VAL A 464 -29.45 -15.73 -40.24
CA VAL A 464 -29.13 -16.36 -38.96
C VAL A 464 -29.08 -17.87 -39.17
N VAL A 465 -27.94 -18.48 -38.84
CA VAL A 465 -27.71 -19.93 -38.89
C VAL A 465 -27.83 -20.47 -37.47
N SER A 466 -28.78 -21.36 -37.22
CA SER A 466 -29.00 -21.99 -35.92
C SER A 466 -28.81 -23.51 -36.04
N VAL A 467 -27.99 -24.09 -35.18
CA VAL A 467 -27.78 -25.55 -35.10
C VAL A 467 -28.23 -26.02 -33.72
N ASP A 468 -28.98 -27.13 -33.64
CA ASP A 468 -29.48 -27.65 -32.36
C ASP A 468 -28.38 -27.75 -31.29
N GLY A 469 -28.59 -27.06 -30.17
CA GLY A 469 -27.64 -27.03 -29.04
C GLY A 469 -26.44 -26.09 -29.22
N ILE A 470 -26.41 -25.28 -30.27
CA ILE A 470 -25.38 -24.25 -30.51
C ILE A 470 -26.05 -22.88 -30.67
N ILE A 471 -25.38 -21.82 -30.18
CA ILE A 471 -25.84 -20.45 -30.31
C ILE A 471 -25.93 -20.04 -31.79
N PRO A 472 -27.04 -19.41 -32.22
CA PRO A 472 -27.19 -18.94 -33.59
C PRO A 472 -26.08 -17.97 -34.03
N GLN A 473 -25.60 -18.11 -35.26
CA GLN A 473 -24.53 -17.29 -35.83
C GLN A 473 -25.02 -16.45 -37.02
N ARG A 474 -24.44 -15.26 -37.16
CA ARG A 474 -24.71 -14.38 -38.31
C ARG A 474 -23.96 -14.88 -39.55
N LEU A 475 -24.70 -15.14 -40.62
CA LEU A 475 -24.17 -15.46 -41.95
C LEU A 475 -24.45 -14.32 -42.92
N ILE A 476 -23.46 -13.93 -43.71
CA ILE A 476 -23.62 -12.96 -44.79
C ILE A 476 -23.52 -13.73 -46.12
N ILE A 477 -24.50 -13.56 -47.01
CA ILE A 477 -24.41 -14.03 -48.39
C ILE A 477 -24.01 -12.85 -49.27
N ALA A 478 -22.84 -12.94 -49.91
CA ALA A 478 -22.33 -11.94 -50.82
C ALA A 478 -22.15 -12.59 -52.20
N ARG A 479 -22.78 -12.00 -53.23
CA ARG A 479 -22.62 -12.40 -54.63
C ARG A 479 -22.23 -11.21 -55.47
#